data_AF-A0AA92JWB5-F1
#
_entry.id   AF-A0AA92JWB5-F1
#
_cell.length_a   1.000
_cell.length_b   1.000
_cell.length_c   1.000
_cell.angle_alpha   90.00
_cell.angle_beta   90.00
_cell.angle_gamma   90.00
#
_symmetry.space_group_name_H-M   'P 1'
#
loop_
_entity.id
_entity.type
_entity.pdbx_description
1 polymer ?
#
loop_
_entity_poly.entity_id
_entity_poly.type
_entity_poly.pdbx_seq_one_letter_code
_entity_poly.pdbx_strand_id
1 'polypeptide(L)'
;MKRQISFAEAEGHGQKRVTRRQRFLAEMERVVPWSRLIAAVEPYYPKGKRGRPPIGLERMLRIYFLQQWYGLSDEALEDALYDSMALRAFAGIDLAVEAVPDATTLLKFRRMLVEHELTRKLFDEIGIMLCERGLMMKEGTIVDATIIAAPPSTKNETKSRDPEMHQTKKGNAWHFGMKSHVGVDAASGLVHSVVGTAANESDVSQAHALLHGHEEHAFGDAGYTGVEKRDEMQGKSVKWQVAVKRGKIKAMREGIVKDLLIAVERAKAQIRARVEHPFHVIKNLFGHRKVRYKGLAKNTAQLFSLFGLANLVLAKKQLLALPGSSPR
;
A
#
# COMPACT_ATOMS: atom_id res chain seq x y z
N MET A 1 -0.26 7.82 -31.14
CA MET A 1 -1.32 7.47 -32.12
C MET A 1 -2.61 8.13 -31.68
N LYS A 2 -3.33 8.83 -32.58
CA LYS A 2 -4.68 9.35 -32.28
C LYS A 2 -5.62 8.15 -32.07
N ARG A 3 -6.10 7.97 -30.84
CA ARG A 3 -7.10 6.94 -30.49
C ARG A 3 -8.44 7.39 -31.05
N GLN A 4 -9.06 6.56 -31.89
CA GLN A 4 -10.42 6.81 -32.39
C GLN A 4 -11.40 6.64 -31.23
N ILE A 5 -12.24 7.64 -31.00
CA ILE A 5 -13.19 7.69 -29.88
C ILE A 5 -14.28 6.65 -30.14
N SER A 6 -14.53 5.76 -29.18
CA SER A 6 -15.62 4.79 -29.30
C SER A 6 -16.98 5.45 -29.07
N PHE A 7 -18.07 4.86 -29.58
CA PHE A 7 -19.43 5.38 -29.35
C PHE A 7 -19.77 5.52 -27.86
N ALA A 8 -19.26 4.60 -27.02
CA ALA A 8 -19.40 4.69 -25.57
C ALA A 8 -18.63 5.89 -24.99
N GLU A 9 -17.43 6.20 -25.50
CA GLU A 9 -16.68 7.40 -25.08
C GLU A 9 -17.41 8.69 -25.52
N ALA A 10 -18.10 8.67 -26.67
CA ALA A 10 -18.92 9.78 -27.17
C ALA A 10 -20.14 10.12 -26.28
N GLU A 11 -20.81 9.14 -25.66
CA GLU A 11 -21.85 9.41 -24.66
C GLU A 11 -21.30 10.15 -23.42
N GLY A 12 -20.04 9.88 -23.06
CA GLY A 12 -19.35 10.59 -21.99
C GLY A 12 -19.15 12.08 -22.28
N HIS A 13 -19.01 12.48 -23.56
CA HIS A 13 -18.83 13.87 -23.96
C HIS A 13 -20.07 14.75 -23.71
N GLY A 14 -21.27 14.15 -23.58
CA GLY A 14 -22.49 14.86 -23.18
C GLY A 14 -22.63 15.12 -21.67
N GLN A 15 -21.74 14.55 -20.84
CA GLN A 15 -21.83 14.72 -19.39
C GLN A 15 -21.39 16.12 -18.95
N LYS A 16 -22.32 16.89 -18.35
CA LYS A 16 -22.05 18.22 -17.78
C LYS A 16 -21.14 18.19 -16.54
N ARG A 17 -20.86 17.02 -15.95
CA ARG A 17 -20.12 16.87 -14.69
C ARG A 17 -19.13 15.72 -14.75
N VAL A 18 -17.86 16.02 -14.48
CA VAL A 18 -16.83 15.00 -14.23
C VAL A 18 -17.03 14.42 -12.83
N THR A 19 -17.25 13.10 -12.75
CA THR A 19 -17.42 12.38 -11.49
C THR A 19 -16.13 12.33 -10.67
N ARG A 20 -16.25 12.11 -9.35
CA ARG A 20 -15.08 11.93 -8.47
C ARG A 20 -14.19 10.77 -8.94
N ARG A 21 -14.79 9.69 -9.44
CA ARG A 21 -14.10 8.53 -10.01
C ARG A 21 -13.28 8.89 -11.23
N GLN A 22 -13.89 9.54 -12.23
CA GLN A 22 -13.19 9.98 -13.44
C GLN A 22 -12.03 10.92 -13.11
N ARG A 23 -12.23 11.88 -12.20
CA ARG A 23 -11.17 12.79 -11.76
C ARG A 23 -10.01 12.03 -11.11
N PHE A 24 -10.32 11.14 -10.17
CA PHE A 24 -9.29 10.32 -9.51
C PHE A 24 -8.49 9.50 -10.52
N LEU A 25 -9.16 8.82 -11.46
CA LEU A 25 -8.49 8.00 -12.46
C LEU A 25 -7.65 8.84 -13.43
N ALA A 26 -8.10 10.03 -13.82
CA ALA A 26 -7.32 10.96 -14.63
C ALA A 26 -6.10 11.52 -13.89
N GLU A 27 -6.20 11.75 -12.58
CA GLU A 27 -5.04 12.11 -11.74
C GLU A 27 -4.06 10.93 -11.66
N MET A 28 -4.55 9.72 -11.36
CA MET A 28 -3.74 8.51 -11.27
C MET A 28 -3.04 8.18 -12.59
N GLU A 29 -3.70 8.41 -13.72
CA GLU A 29 -3.12 8.24 -15.06
C GLU A 29 -1.82 9.02 -15.24
N ARG A 30 -1.76 10.22 -14.65
CA ARG A 30 -0.60 11.12 -14.79
C ARG A 30 0.49 10.85 -13.76
N VAL A 31 0.15 10.32 -12.59
CA VAL A 31 1.11 10.13 -11.48
C VAL A 31 1.68 8.72 -11.40
N VAL A 32 0.98 7.73 -11.96
CA VAL A 32 1.50 6.36 -12.04
C VAL A 32 2.62 6.32 -13.08
N PRO A 33 3.82 5.81 -12.73
CA PRO A 33 4.94 5.72 -13.67
C PRO A 33 4.79 4.49 -14.60
N TRP A 34 3.76 4.48 -15.46
CA TRP A 34 3.36 3.31 -16.26
C TRP A 34 4.52 2.64 -16.98
N SER A 35 5.32 3.39 -17.74
CA SER A 35 6.43 2.83 -18.51
C SER A 35 7.43 2.07 -17.63
N ARG A 36 7.73 2.59 -16.44
CA ARG A 36 8.65 1.99 -15.46
C ARG A 36 8.07 0.70 -14.89
N LEU A 37 6.78 0.72 -14.52
CA LEU A 37 6.11 -0.44 -13.94
C LEU A 37 5.87 -1.55 -14.97
N ILE A 38 5.56 -1.18 -16.21
CA ILE A 38 5.42 -2.13 -17.33
C ILE A 38 6.76 -2.81 -17.60
N ALA A 39 7.85 -2.03 -17.73
CA ALA A 39 9.19 -2.59 -17.94
C ALA A 39 9.62 -3.54 -16.81
N ALA A 40 9.20 -3.28 -15.57
CA ALA A 40 9.50 -4.15 -14.44
C ALA A 40 8.80 -5.53 -14.52
N VAL A 41 7.61 -5.59 -15.13
CA VAL A 41 6.74 -6.78 -15.22
C VAL A 41 6.89 -7.52 -16.54
N GLU A 42 7.18 -6.82 -17.63
CA GLU A 42 7.27 -7.34 -19.00
C GLU A 42 8.10 -8.63 -19.16
N PRO A 43 9.26 -8.81 -18.50
CA PRO A 43 10.06 -10.03 -18.63
C PRO A 43 9.32 -11.31 -18.24
N TYR A 44 8.32 -11.21 -17.36
CA TYR A 44 7.55 -12.33 -16.82
C TYR A 44 6.19 -12.49 -17.51
N TYR A 45 5.82 -11.54 -18.38
CA TYR A 45 4.51 -11.55 -19.00
C TYR A 45 4.48 -12.52 -20.20
N PRO A 46 3.39 -13.31 -20.39
CA PRO A 46 3.30 -14.24 -21.50
C PRO A 46 3.47 -13.55 -22.86
N LYS A 47 4.34 -14.09 -23.72
CA LYS A 47 4.63 -13.55 -25.06
C LYS A 47 3.69 -14.07 -26.16
N GLY A 48 2.66 -14.83 -25.81
CA GLY A 48 1.64 -15.30 -26.76
C GLY A 48 2.12 -16.29 -27.84
N LYS A 49 3.24 -16.99 -27.62
CA LYS A 49 3.81 -17.92 -28.62
C LYS A 49 2.92 -19.13 -28.95
N ARG A 50 1.95 -19.47 -28.09
CA ARG A 50 0.97 -20.56 -28.28
C ARG A 50 -0.36 -20.19 -27.61
N GLY A 51 -1.49 -20.42 -28.30
CA GLY A 51 -2.85 -20.19 -27.78
C GLY A 51 -3.43 -18.80 -28.09
N ARG A 52 -4.53 -18.44 -27.39
CA ARG A 52 -5.16 -17.11 -27.50
C ARG A 52 -4.13 -16.02 -27.16
N PRO A 53 -4.00 -14.96 -27.98
CA PRO A 53 -3.10 -13.86 -27.69
C PRO A 53 -3.35 -13.30 -26.27
N PRO A 54 -2.28 -13.07 -25.49
CA PRO A 54 -2.42 -12.51 -24.15
C PRO A 54 -2.97 -11.09 -24.26
N ILE A 55 -3.79 -10.72 -23.29
CA ILE A 55 -4.28 -9.35 -23.13
C ILE A 55 -3.08 -8.42 -22.91
N GLY A 56 -3.11 -7.19 -23.40
CA GLY A 56 -1.98 -6.27 -23.23
C GLY A 56 -1.57 -6.08 -21.75
N LEU A 57 -0.26 -6.12 -21.48
CA LEU A 57 0.28 -6.02 -20.12
C LEU A 57 -0.16 -4.72 -19.42
N GLU A 58 -0.08 -3.59 -20.12
CA GLU A 58 -0.51 -2.30 -19.59
C GLU A 58 -1.97 -2.34 -19.12
N ARG A 59 -2.86 -2.94 -19.91
CA ARG A 59 -4.26 -3.12 -19.54
C ARG A 59 -4.41 -3.99 -18.30
N MET A 60 -3.73 -5.13 -18.23
CA MET A 60 -3.79 -6.02 -17.06
C MET A 60 -3.29 -5.32 -15.80
N LEU A 61 -2.24 -4.50 -15.91
CA LEU A 61 -1.71 -3.72 -14.80
C LEU A 61 -2.68 -2.62 -14.35
N ARG A 62 -3.30 -1.90 -15.30
CA ARG A 62 -4.36 -0.90 -15.01
C ARG A 62 -5.53 -1.54 -14.27
N ILE A 63 -6.00 -2.69 -14.75
CA ILE A 63 -7.09 -3.44 -14.11
C ILE A 63 -6.69 -3.90 -12.70
N TYR A 64 -5.47 -4.41 -12.53
CA TYR A 64 -4.96 -4.76 -11.20
C TYR A 64 -4.95 -3.57 -10.23
N PHE A 65 -4.61 -2.37 -10.70
CA PHE A 65 -4.64 -1.15 -9.86
C PHE A 65 -6.06 -0.71 -9.53
N LEU A 66 -7.00 -0.82 -10.48
CA LEU A 66 -8.43 -0.63 -10.18
C LEU A 66 -8.89 -1.59 -9.08
N GLN A 67 -8.46 -2.85 -9.13
CA GLN A 67 -8.77 -3.84 -8.09
C GLN A 67 -8.31 -3.38 -6.71
N GLN A 68 -7.09 -2.83 -6.61
CA GLN A 68 -6.55 -2.36 -5.34
C GLN A 68 -7.21 -1.07 -4.85
N TRP A 69 -7.39 -0.07 -5.72
CA TRP A 69 -7.98 1.22 -5.33
C TRP A 69 -9.43 1.14 -4.91
N TYR A 70 -10.20 0.22 -5.48
CA TYR A 70 -11.62 0.05 -5.15
C TYR A 70 -11.89 -1.15 -4.26
N GLY A 71 -10.84 -1.90 -3.89
CA GLY A 71 -10.97 -3.06 -3.03
C GLY A 71 -11.93 -4.11 -3.62
N LEU A 72 -11.84 -4.41 -4.91
CA LEU A 72 -12.74 -5.35 -5.58
C LEU A 72 -12.19 -6.79 -5.54
N SER A 73 -13.06 -7.80 -5.49
CA SER A 73 -12.68 -9.18 -5.81
C SER A 73 -12.46 -9.32 -7.32
N ASP A 74 -12.15 -10.52 -7.81
CA ASP A 74 -11.96 -10.74 -9.25
C ASP A 74 -13.28 -10.62 -9.99
N GLU A 75 -14.30 -11.33 -9.51
CA GLU A 75 -15.66 -11.29 -10.04
C GLU A 75 -16.24 -9.87 -9.94
N ALA A 76 -16.10 -9.22 -8.78
CA ALA A 76 -16.61 -7.85 -8.62
C ALA A 76 -15.86 -6.83 -9.49
N LEU A 77 -14.60 -7.10 -9.87
CA LEU A 77 -13.86 -6.25 -10.80
C LEU A 77 -14.32 -6.47 -12.24
N GLU A 78 -14.56 -7.72 -12.62
CA GLU A 78 -15.16 -8.07 -13.90
C GLU A 78 -16.53 -7.39 -14.07
N ASP A 79 -17.44 -7.56 -13.10
CA ASP A 79 -18.74 -6.89 -13.06
C ASP A 79 -18.60 -5.36 -13.14
N ALA A 80 -17.71 -4.79 -12.31
CA ALA A 80 -17.51 -3.34 -12.31
C ALA A 80 -16.97 -2.79 -13.64
N LEU A 81 -16.19 -3.58 -14.39
CA LEU A 81 -15.75 -3.23 -15.73
C LEU A 81 -16.89 -3.32 -16.75
N TYR A 82 -17.86 -4.23 -16.61
CA TYR A 82 -19.07 -4.21 -17.45
C TYR A 82 -20.01 -3.04 -17.09
N ASP A 83 -20.08 -2.66 -15.82
CA ASP A 83 -21.02 -1.63 -15.36
C ASP A 83 -20.49 -0.19 -15.51
N SER A 84 -19.17 0.01 -15.41
CA SER A 84 -18.60 1.37 -15.31
C SER A 84 -17.75 1.77 -16.51
N MET A 85 -18.29 2.68 -17.33
CA MET A 85 -17.57 3.32 -18.44
C MET A 85 -16.26 3.97 -18.00
N ALA A 86 -16.22 4.61 -16.83
CA ALA A 86 -15.01 5.25 -16.32
C ALA A 86 -13.88 4.24 -16.03
N LEU A 87 -14.23 3.04 -15.51
CA LEU A 87 -13.26 1.98 -15.26
C LEU A 87 -12.77 1.37 -16.58
N ARG A 88 -13.67 1.14 -17.55
CA ARG A 88 -13.29 0.67 -18.89
C ARG A 88 -12.39 1.64 -19.63
N ALA A 89 -12.73 2.93 -19.62
CA ALA A 89 -11.95 3.97 -20.27
C ALA A 89 -10.52 4.02 -19.69
N PHE A 90 -10.39 3.95 -18.36
CA PHE A 90 -9.09 3.90 -17.69
C PHE A 90 -8.30 2.62 -18.00
N ALA A 91 -8.97 1.47 -18.09
CA ALA A 91 -8.36 0.20 -18.48
C ALA A 91 -8.07 0.10 -20.00
N GLY A 92 -8.58 1.04 -20.80
CA GLY A 92 -8.47 0.99 -22.26
C GLY A 92 -9.23 -0.18 -22.88
N ILE A 93 -10.42 -0.50 -22.37
CA ILE A 93 -11.30 -1.55 -22.90
C ILE A 93 -12.42 -0.91 -23.73
N ASP A 94 -12.55 -1.37 -24.96
CA ASP A 94 -13.71 -1.09 -25.82
C ASP A 94 -14.54 -2.36 -26.02
N LEU A 95 -15.75 -2.40 -25.47
CA LEU A 95 -16.63 -3.57 -25.54
C LEU A 95 -17.09 -3.91 -26.97
N ALA A 96 -16.99 -2.96 -27.91
CA ALA A 96 -17.27 -3.24 -29.32
C ALA A 96 -16.15 -4.04 -30.01
N VAL A 97 -14.94 -4.03 -29.44
CA VAL A 97 -13.74 -4.67 -30.01
C VAL A 97 -13.35 -5.92 -29.21
N GLU A 98 -13.50 -5.88 -27.90
CA GLU A 98 -13.02 -6.94 -27.01
C GLU A 98 -13.82 -7.07 -25.72
N ALA A 99 -13.89 -8.30 -25.21
CA ALA A 99 -14.52 -8.59 -23.93
C ALA A 99 -13.65 -8.20 -22.74
N VAL A 100 -14.28 -7.94 -21.60
CA VAL A 100 -13.60 -7.76 -20.31
C VAL A 100 -12.86 -9.06 -19.96
N PRO A 101 -11.63 -8.99 -19.40
CA PRO A 101 -10.95 -10.17 -18.89
C PRO A 101 -11.75 -10.82 -17.76
N ASP A 102 -12.01 -12.12 -17.89
CA ASP A 102 -12.71 -12.87 -16.86
C ASP A 102 -11.92 -12.97 -15.54
N ALA A 103 -12.62 -13.27 -14.45
CA ALA A 103 -12.06 -13.43 -13.12
C ALA A 103 -10.87 -14.41 -13.08
N THR A 104 -10.91 -15.47 -13.90
CA THR A 104 -9.82 -16.46 -13.97
C THR A 104 -8.55 -15.88 -14.59
N THR A 105 -8.69 -15.01 -15.58
CA THR A 105 -7.60 -14.29 -16.24
C THR A 105 -6.96 -13.29 -15.27
N LEU A 106 -7.79 -12.56 -14.51
CA LEU A 106 -7.32 -11.68 -13.43
C LEU A 106 -6.57 -12.46 -12.35
N LEU A 107 -7.08 -13.62 -11.96
CA LEU A 107 -6.44 -14.51 -10.98
C LEU A 107 -5.06 -14.97 -11.45
N LYS A 108 -4.93 -15.41 -12.72
CA LYS A 108 -3.65 -15.84 -13.31
C LYS A 108 -2.62 -14.71 -13.28
N PHE A 109 -3.03 -13.49 -13.65
CA PHE A 109 -2.14 -12.33 -13.59
C PHE A 109 -1.63 -12.06 -12.18
N ARG A 110 -2.53 -12.08 -11.18
CA ARG A 110 -2.10 -11.90 -9.79
C ARG A 110 -1.19 -13.01 -9.28
N ARG A 111 -1.44 -14.27 -9.63
CA ARG A 111 -0.56 -15.39 -9.27
C ARG A 111 0.84 -15.15 -9.81
N MET A 112 0.96 -14.73 -11.06
CA MET A 112 2.25 -14.37 -11.68
C MET A 112 2.93 -13.22 -10.94
N LEU A 113 2.19 -12.17 -10.53
CA LEU A 113 2.76 -11.09 -9.73
C LEU A 113 3.31 -11.56 -8.37
N VAL A 114 2.62 -12.50 -7.70
CA VAL A 114 3.08 -13.04 -6.41
C VAL A 114 4.24 -14.00 -6.60
N GLU A 115 4.17 -14.90 -7.58
CA GLU A 115 5.17 -15.94 -7.86
C GLU A 115 6.55 -15.35 -8.17
N HIS A 116 6.59 -14.21 -8.87
CA HIS A 116 7.83 -13.53 -9.24
C HIS A 116 8.14 -12.31 -8.36
N GLU A 117 7.50 -12.18 -7.19
CA GLU A 117 7.69 -11.09 -6.21
C GLU A 117 7.52 -9.68 -6.82
N LEU A 118 6.73 -9.56 -7.88
CA LEU A 118 6.61 -8.34 -8.68
C LEU A 118 5.87 -7.25 -7.93
N THR A 119 5.00 -7.57 -6.97
CA THR A 119 4.35 -6.53 -6.17
C THR A 119 5.35 -5.75 -5.32
N ARG A 120 6.38 -6.42 -4.78
CA ARG A 120 7.50 -5.78 -4.09
C ARG A 120 8.31 -4.93 -5.05
N LYS A 121 8.64 -5.47 -6.23
CA LYS A 121 9.34 -4.73 -7.28
C LYS A 121 8.56 -3.46 -7.69
N LEU A 122 7.25 -3.54 -7.88
CA LEU A 122 6.40 -2.38 -8.18
C LEU A 122 6.44 -1.33 -7.07
N PHE A 123 6.41 -1.76 -5.81
CA PHE A 123 6.55 -0.88 -4.65
C PHE A 123 7.91 -0.16 -4.66
N ASP A 124 8.99 -0.91 -4.88
CA ASP A 124 10.35 -0.38 -4.93
C ASP A 124 10.53 0.61 -6.09
N GLU A 125 10.04 0.29 -7.30
CA GLU A 125 10.09 1.19 -8.46
C GLU A 125 9.32 2.50 -8.24
N ILE A 126 8.18 2.45 -7.55
CA ILE A 126 7.44 3.66 -7.14
C ILE A 126 8.28 4.45 -6.13
N GLY A 127 8.86 3.79 -5.13
CA GLY A 127 9.71 4.41 -4.12
C GLY A 127 10.93 5.11 -4.72
N ILE A 128 11.62 4.46 -5.67
CA ILE A 128 12.77 5.03 -6.37
C ILE A 128 12.35 6.26 -7.18
N MET A 129 11.24 6.20 -7.92
CA MET A 129 10.73 7.37 -8.67
C MET A 129 10.40 8.55 -7.74
N LEU A 130 9.84 8.29 -6.56
CA LEU A 130 9.55 9.33 -5.57
C LEU A 130 10.85 9.94 -4.98
N CYS A 131 11.89 9.12 -4.79
CA CYS A 131 13.21 9.59 -4.37
C CYS A 131 13.88 10.45 -5.45
N GLU A 132 13.86 10.01 -6.72
CA GLU A 132 14.40 10.75 -7.87
C GLU A 132 13.74 12.14 -8.01
N ARG A 133 12.47 12.26 -7.62
CA ARG A 133 11.73 13.53 -7.62
C ARG A 133 11.89 14.35 -6.33
N GLY A 134 12.73 13.90 -5.39
CA GLY A 134 12.97 14.58 -4.12
C GLY A 134 11.76 14.58 -3.17
N LEU A 135 10.81 13.66 -3.34
CA LEU A 135 9.57 13.61 -2.55
C LEU A 135 9.68 12.71 -1.31
N MET A 136 10.70 11.86 -1.25
CA MET A 136 10.97 10.96 -0.12
C MET A 136 12.37 11.25 0.42
N MET A 137 12.44 11.69 1.67
CA MET A 137 13.70 11.94 2.39
C MET A 137 14.08 10.67 3.17
N LYS A 138 15.36 10.56 3.55
CA LYS A 138 15.93 9.32 4.10
C LYS A 138 16.43 9.44 5.56
N GLU A 139 16.49 10.63 6.14
CA GLU A 139 17.18 10.82 7.42
C GLU A 139 16.31 10.49 8.65
N GLY A 140 14.98 10.50 8.50
CA GLY A 140 14.05 10.23 9.58
C GLY A 140 13.02 9.19 9.20
N THR A 141 12.82 8.17 10.04
CA THR A 141 11.83 7.11 9.81
C THR A 141 10.88 6.98 10.99
N ILE A 142 9.59 6.83 10.70
CA ILE A 142 8.56 6.44 11.65
C ILE A 142 8.27 4.96 11.45
N VAL A 143 8.37 4.17 12.52
CA VAL A 143 7.97 2.77 12.52
C VAL A 143 6.62 2.62 13.23
N ASP A 144 5.69 1.92 12.58
CA ASP A 144 4.40 1.59 13.18
C ASP A 144 3.83 0.29 12.62
N ALA A 145 2.90 -0.30 13.36
CA ALA A 145 2.25 -1.54 12.98
C ALA A 145 0.74 -1.42 13.07
N THR A 146 0.05 -1.91 12.04
CA THR A 146 -1.41 -1.97 12.02
C THR A 146 -1.90 -3.40 11.91
N ILE A 147 -2.89 -3.75 12.72
CA ILE A 147 -3.54 -5.07 12.66
C ILE A 147 -4.53 -5.07 11.49
N ILE A 148 -4.48 -6.13 10.68
CA ILE A 148 -5.43 -6.40 9.61
C ILE A 148 -6.13 -7.71 9.95
N ALA A 149 -7.44 -7.64 10.10
CA ALA A 149 -8.23 -8.77 10.56
C ALA A 149 -8.33 -9.84 9.47
N ALA A 150 -8.20 -11.10 9.87
CA ALA A 150 -8.51 -12.26 9.04
C ALA A 150 -9.91 -12.78 9.36
N PRO A 151 -10.66 -13.28 8.35
CA PRO A 151 -11.88 -14.03 8.61
C PRO A 151 -11.57 -15.23 9.52
N PRO A 152 -12.29 -15.42 10.65
CA PRO A 152 -12.07 -16.57 11.53
C PRO A 152 -12.73 -17.85 11.00
N SER A 153 -13.11 -17.87 9.71
CA SER A 153 -13.89 -18.95 9.10
C SER A 153 -13.12 -20.25 9.12
N THR A 154 -13.79 -21.30 9.58
CA THR A 154 -13.33 -22.70 9.52
C THR A 154 -14.11 -23.49 8.46
N LYS A 155 -14.89 -22.82 7.60
CA LYS A 155 -15.66 -23.47 6.53
C LYS A 155 -14.74 -23.83 5.36
N ASN A 156 -13.88 -24.82 5.57
CA ASN A 156 -13.01 -25.45 4.59
C ASN A 156 -12.91 -26.95 4.91
N GLU A 157 -12.33 -27.72 3.99
CA GLU A 157 -12.19 -29.19 4.13
C GLU A 157 -11.50 -29.58 5.45
N THR A 158 -10.49 -28.82 5.87
CA THR A 158 -9.71 -29.07 7.10
C THR A 158 -10.40 -28.59 8.38
N LYS A 159 -11.57 -27.97 8.28
CA LYS A 159 -12.34 -27.36 9.39
C LYS A 159 -11.51 -26.46 10.31
N SER A 160 -10.48 -25.82 9.78
CA SER A 160 -9.49 -25.06 10.56
C SER A 160 -9.40 -23.61 10.09
N ARG A 161 -8.93 -22.72 10.96
CA ARG A 161 -8.58 -21.34 10.56
C ARG A 161 -7.32 -21.35 9.70
N ASP A 162 -7.01 -20.21 9.09
CA ASP A 162 -5.72 -20.01 8.43
C ASP A 162 -4.58 -20.22 9.45
N PRO A 163 -3.69 -21.21 9.24
CA PRO A 163 -2.62 -21.53 10.19
C PRO A 163 -1.55 -20.45 10.30
N GLU A 164 -1.42 -19.55 9.32
CA GLU A 164 -0.44 -18.46 9.34
C GLU A 164 -1.00 -17.18 9.98
N MET A 165 -2.27 -17.19 10.38
CA MET A 165 -2.94 -16.07 11.06
C MET A 165 -3.07 -16.38 12.54
N HIS A 166 -2.80 -15.40 13.39
CA HIS A 166 -2.81 -15.58 14.84
C HIS A 166 -3.59 -14.49 15.56
N GLN A 167 -3.94 -14.77 16.81
CA GLN A 167 -4.67 -13.83 17.66
C GLN A 167 -3.72 -12.97 18.47
N THR A 168 -4.10 -11.71 18.67
CA THR A 168 -3.41 -10.77 19.55
C THR A 168 -4.42 -9.90 20.28
N LYS A 169 -4.05 -9.39 21.45
CA LYS A 169 -4.89 -8.51 22.25
C LYS A 169 -4.39 -7.07 22.09
N LYS A 170 -5.24 -6.18 21.57
CA LYS A 170 -4.96 -4.73 21.51
C LYS A 170 -5.95 -4.01 22.43
N GLY A 171 -5.43 -3.41 23.50
CA GLY A 171 -6.27 -2.89 24.58
C GLY A 171 -7.09 -4.01 25.21
N ASN A 172 -8.42 -3.87 25.20
CA ASN A 172 -9.35 -4.90 25.72
C ASN A 172 -9.95 -5.80 24.63
N ALA A 173 -9.62 -5.57 23.36
CA ALA A 173 -10.17 -6.33 22.24
C ALA A 173 -9.19 -7.39 21.72
N TRP A 174 -9.73 -8.56 21.39
CA TRP A 174 -8.99 -9.61 20.70
C TRP A 174 -9.17 -9.48 19.18
N HIS A 175 -8.07 -9.60 18.45
CA HIS A 175 -8.04 -9.53 17.00
C HIS A 175 -7.34 -10.79 16.46
N PHE A 176 -7.93 -11.41 15.44
CA PHE A 176 -7.33 -12.52 14.71
C PHE A 176 -6.90 -12.05 13.33
N GLY A 177 -5.66 -12.32 12.93
CA GLY A 177 -5.16 -11.98 11.60
C GLY A 177 -3.65 -11.76 11.56
N MET A 178 -3.25 -10.72 10.83
CA MET A 178 -1.85 -10.34 10.62
C MET A 178 -1.58 -8.90 11.08
N LYS A 179 -0.30 -8.55 11.19
CA LYS A 179 0.19 -7.19 11.30
C LYS A 179 0.87 -6.78 10.01
N SER A 180 0.62 -5.54 9.61
CA SER A 180 1.40 -4.84 8.61
C SER A 180 2.27 -3.82 9.34
N HIS A 181 3.56 -4.09 9.37
CA HIS A 181 4.59 -3.20 9.90
C HIS A 181 5.11 -2.33 8.76
N VAL A 182 5.30 -1.05 9.01
CA VAL A 182 5.77 -0.11 7.99
C VAL A 182 6.83 0.84 8.53
N GLY A 183 7.80 1.13 7.68
CA GLY A 183 8.73 2.25 7.82
C GLY A 183 8.25 3.39 6.91
N VAL A 184 8.06 4.56 7.50
CA VAL A 184 7.51 5.74 6.83
C VAL A 184 8.46 6.91 6.99
N ASP A 185 8.80 7.58 5.89
CA ASP A 185 9.64 8.78 5.93
C ASP A 185 8.99 9.83 6.82
N ALA A 186 9.71 10.26 7.85
CA ALA A 186 9.23 11.16 8.86
C ALA A 186 8.89 12.52 8.27
N ALA A 187 9.51 12.95 7.16
CA ALA A 187 9.23 14.23 6.53
C ALA A 187 7.98 14.19 5.63
N SER A 188 7.96 13.26 4.67
CA SER A 188 6.89 13.18 3.65
C SER A 188 5.67 12.39 4.10
N GLY A 189 5.80 11.45 5.05
CA GLY A 189 4.75 10.49 5.40
C GLY A 189 4.57 9.37 4.36
N LEU A 190 5.52 9.19 3.44
CA LEU A 190 5.52 8.13 2.44
C LEU A 190 6.18 6.86 2.97
N VAL A 191 5.62 5.70 2.61
CA VAL A 191 6.07 4.40 3.07
C VAL A 191 7.27 3.93 2.25
N HIS A 192 8.36 3.53 2.89
CA HIS A 192 9.55 3.01 2.21
C HIS A 192 9.84 1.54 2.55
N SER A 193 9.31 1.03 3.67
CA SER A 193 9.48 -0.36 4.08
C SER A 193 8.15 -0.96 4.51
N VAL A 194 7.90 -2.22 4.17
CA VAL A 194 6.69 -2.98 4.53
C VAL A 194 7.08 -4.39 4.92
N VAL A 195 6.59 -4.86 6.06
CA VAL A 195 6.75 -6.25 6.53
C VAL A 195 5.40 -6.78 7.02
N GLY A 196 5.00 -7.95 6.54
CA GLY A 196 3.80 -8.65 6.98
C GLY A 196 4.14 -9.80 7.91
N THR A 197 3.51 -9.86 9.07
CA THR A 197 3.70 -10.95 10.05
C THR A 197 2.37 -11.41 10.63
N ALA A 198 2.35 -12.55 11.30
CA ALA A 198 1.22 -12.92 12.15
C ALA A 198 0.96 -11.87 13.25
N ALA A 199 -0.28 -11.74 13.72
CA ALA A 199 -0.63 -10.64 14.62
C ALA A 199 -0.05 -10.77 16.05
N ASN A 200 0.36 -11.97 16.45
CA ASN A 200 1.03 -12.23 17.74
C ASN A 200 2.50 -11.79 17.73
N GLU A 201 3.11 -11.59 16.57
CA GLU A 201 4.49 -11.13 16.47
C GLU A 201 4.68 -9.75 17.10
N SER A 202 5.81 -9.55 17.77
CA SER A 202 6.13 -8.32 18.48
C SER A 202 6.57 -7.22 17.52
N ASP A 203 6.08 -5.99 17.71
CA ASP A 203 6.41 -4.87 16.80
C ASP A 203 7.90 -4.53 16.84
N VAL A 204 8.51 -4.59 18.03
CA VAL A 204 9.93 -4.32 18.24
C VAL A 204 10.86 -5.32 17.52
N SER A 205 10.41 -6.55 17.23
CA SER A 205 11.24 -7.52 16.50
C SER A 205 11.39 -7.17 15.03
N GLN A 206 10.42 -6.47 14.45
CA GLN A 206 10.43 -6.10 13.04
C GLN A 206 11.12 -4.76 12.77
N ALA A 207 11.40 -3.98 13.82
CA ALA A 207 11.97 -2.62 13.70
C ALA A 207 13.21 -2.54 12.80
N HIS A 208 14.08 -3.55 12.81
CA HIS A 208 15.32 -3.54 12.03
C HIS A 208 15.09 -3.62 10.51
N ALA A 209 14.01 -4.30 10.10
CA ALA A 209 13.57 -4.46 8.71
C ALA A 209 12.75 -3.26 8.21
N LEU A 210 12.33 -2.38 9.12
CA LEU A 210 11.60 -1.15 8.80
C LEU A 210 12.54 0.05 8.58
N LEU A 211 13.85 -0.16 8.68
CA LEU A 211 14.86 0.84 8.36
C LEU A 211 15.47 0.55 6.99
N HIS A 212 15.76 1.59 6.21
CA HIS A 212 16.42 1.50 4.90
C HIS A 212 17.94 1.75 4.98
N GLY A 213 18.50 2.04 6.16
CA GLY A 213 19.93 2.11 6.43
C GLY A 213 20.58 3.48 6.28
N HIS A 214 19.79 4.53 6.04
CA HIS A 214 20.29 5.92 5.92
C HIS A 214 19.71 6.84 7.01
N GLU A 215 18.98 6.26 7.96
CA GLU A 215 18.32 6.99 9.03
C GLU A 215 19.32 7.52 10.04
N GLU A 216 19.13 8.77 10.46
CA GLU A 216 19.73 9.33 11.67
C GLU A 216 18.79 9.18 12.86
N HIS A 217 17.48 9.27 12.63
CA HIS A 217 16.45 9.25 13.66
C HIS A 217 15.33 8.27 13.31
N ALA A 218 14.90 7.49 14.30
CA ALA A 218 13.74 6.60 14.19
C ALA A 218 12.71 6.88 15.28
N PHE A 219 11.43 6.96 14.92
CA PHE A 219 10.32 7.26 15.82
C PHE A 219 9.41 6.06 15.96
N GLY A 220 9.15 5.64 17.19
CA GLY A 220 8.33 4.45 17.48
C GLY A 220 7.29 4.71 18.55
N ASP A 221 6.23 3.91 18.55
CA ASP A 221 5.27 3.86 19.63
C ASP A 221 5.82 3.11 20.86
N ALA A 222 5.06 3.11 21.96
CA ALA A 222 5.51 2.45 23.19
C ALA A 222 5.72 0.93 23.04
N GLY A 223 5.19 0.29 21.98
CA GLY A 223 5.46 -1.09 21.59
C GLY A 223 6.89 -1.33 21.12
N TYR A 224 7.61 -0.27 20.72
CA TYR A 224 9.03 -0.31 20.34
C TYR A 224 9.99 -0.01 21.51
N THR A 225 9.51 -0.06 22.76
CA THR A 225 10.37 0.16 23.94
C THR A 225 11.49 -0.89 23.99
N GLY A 226 12.75 -0.44 24.08
CA GLY A 226 13.93 -1.32 24.18
C GLY A 226 14.46 -1.80 22.83
N VAL A 227 13.98 -1.22 21.72
CA VAL A 227 14.45 -1.51 20.37
C VAL A 227 15.96 -1.35 20.22
N GLU A 228 16.55 -0.35 20.89
CA GLU A 228 17.98 -0.03 20.87
C GLU A 228 18.85 -1.13 21.50
N LYS A 229 18.27 -2.02 22.31
CA LYS A 229 18.98 -3.09 23.01
C LYS A 229 18.97 -4.42 22.26
N ARG A 230 18.29 -4.48 21.12
CA ARG A 230 18.16 -5.69 20.33
C ARG A 230 19.42 -5.98 19.54
N ASP A 231 19.75 -7.26 19.39
CA ASP A 231 20.93 -7.72 18.64
C ASP A 231 20.87 -7.27 17.18
N GLU A 232 19.68 -7.26 16.58
CA GLU A 232 19.48 -6.81 15.19
C GLU A 232 19.72 -5.31 14.98
N MET A 233 19.87 -4.54 16.07
CA MET A 233 20.17 -3.10 16.06
C MET A 233 21.63 -2.80 16.42
N GLN A 234 22.43 -3.80 16.82
CA GLN A 234 23.84 -3.60 17.10
C GLN A 234 24.57 -3.08 15.84
N GLY A 235 25.43 -2.08 16.02
CA GLY A 235 26.17 -1.44 14.93
C GLY A 235 25.37 -0.42 14.12
N LYS A 236 24.07 -0.21 14.38
CA LYS A 236 23.30 0.87 13.74
C LYS A 236 23.43 2.17 14.54
N SER A 237 23.71 3.28 13.87
CA SER A 237 23.88 4.61 14.48
C SER A 237 22.57 5.39 14.68
N VAL A 238 21.41 4.73 14.54
CA VAL A 238 20.10 5.38 14.55
C VAL A 238 19.69 5.80 15.96
N LYS A 239 19.29 7.07 16.11
CA LYS A 239 18.76 7.61 17.37
C LYS A 239 17.26 7.32 17.50
N TRP A 240 16.91 6.46 18.44
CA TRP A 240 15.52 6.08 18.68
C TRP A 240 14.77 7.05 19.59
N GLN A 241 13.63 7.52 19.09
CA GLN A 241 12.67 8.40 19.76
C GLN A 241 11.38 7.62 20.03
N VAL A 242 11.43 6.76 21.03
CA VAL A 242 10.27 5.93 21.44
C VAL A 242 9.36 6.73 22.36
N ALA A 243 8.04 6.60 22.15
CA ALA A 243 7.03 7.23 22.98
C ALA A 243 7.01 6.65 24.40
N VAL A 244 6.96 7.51 25.41
CA VAL A 244 6.89 7.09 26.81
C VAL A 244 5.46 6.66 27.15
N LYS A 245 5.33 5.56 27.90
CA LYS A 245 4.02 5.07 28.38
C LYS A 245 3.34 6.14 29.25
N ARG A 246 2.09 6.47 28.95
CA ARG A 246 1.28 7.46 29.69
C ARG A 246 1.26 7.23 31.20
N GLY A 247 1.29 5.98 31.65
CA GLY A 247 1.35 5.63 33.09
C GLY A 247 2.60 6.17 33.78
N LYS A 248 3.77 6.15 33.12
CA LYS A 248 5.01 6.71 33.67
C LYS A 248 4.92 8.21 33.84
N ILE A 249 4.37 8.91 32.84
CA ILE A 249 4.18 10.37 32.88
C ILE A 249 3.20 10.76 33.99
N LYS A 250 2.09 10.01 34.17
CA LYS A 250 1.12 10.25 35.25
C LYS A 250 1.72 10.07 36.64
N ALA A 251 2.66 9.14 36.80
CA ALA A 251 3.33 8.88 38.07
C ALA A 251 4.40 9.93 38.43
N MET A 252 4.77 10.82 37.50
CA MET A 252 5.73 11.88 37.77
C MET A 252 5.09 13.00 38.61
N ARG A 253 5.88 13.53 39.55
CA ARG A 253 5.52 14.72 40.32
C ARG A 253 5.24 15.90 39.39
N GLU A 254 4.22 16.68 39.72
CA GLU A 254 3.92 17.92 39.01
C GLU A 254 5.11 18.90 39.09
N GLY A 255 5.37 19.59 37.98
CA GLY A 255 6.44 20.58 37.87
C GLY A 255 7.05 20.65 36.48
N ILE A 256 8.00 21.58 36.31
CA ILE A 256 8.60 21.96 35.03
C ILE A 256 9.13 20.76 34.23
N VAL A 257 9.75 19.79 34.90
CA VAL A 257 10.29 18.58 34.24
C VAL A 257 9.19 17.75 33.58
N LYS A 258 8.03 17.62 34.24
CA LYS A 258 6.88 16.91 33.69
C LYS A 258 6.28 17.66 32.50
N ASP A 259 6.17 18.98 32.61
CA ASP A 259 5.64 19.83 31.52
C ASP A 259 6.53 19.78 30.28
N LEU A 260 7.86 19.84 30.47
CA LEU A 260 8.84 19.67 29.40
C LEU A 260 8.74 18.29 28.75
N LEU A 261 8.60 17.22 29.54
CA LEU A 261 8.42 15.88 28.99
C LEU A 261 7.12 15.77 28.19
N ILE A 262 6.01 16.36 28.67
CA ILE A 262 4.74 16.40 27.95
C ILE A 262 4.90 17.12 26.61
N ALA A 263 5.63 18.24 26.59
CA ALA A 263 5.92 18.97 25.35
C ALA A 263 6.73 18.13 24.35
N VAL A 264 7.77 17.42 24.81
CA VAL A 264 8.56 16.51 23.99
C VAL A 264 7.71 15.36 23.44
N GLU A 265 6.90 14.71 24.29
CA GLU A 265 6.02 13.61 23.85
C GLU A 265 4.94 14.10 22.88
N ARG A 266 4.46 15.34 23.03
CA ARG A 266 3.56 15.97 22.06
C ARG A 266 4.25 16.17 20.71
N ALA A 267 5.50 16.64 20.69
CA ALA A 267 6.27 16.79 19.46
C ALA A 267 6.50 15.43 18.77
N LYS A 268 6.89 14.39 19.52
CA LYS A 268 7.02 13.01 19.00
C LYS A 268 5.70 12.51 18.41
N ALA A 269 4.58 12.75 19.09
CA ALA A 269 3.27 12.34 18.61
C ALA A 269 2.85 13.07 17.33
N GLN A 270 3.19 14.36 17.18
CA GLN A 270 2.93 15.12 15.95
C GLN A 270 3.71 14.58 14.75
N ILE A 271 4.98 14.22 14.93
CA ILE A 271 5.78 13.57 13.88
C ILE A 271 5.15 12.23 13.52
N ARG A 272 4.89 11.39 14.53
CA ARG A 272 4.33 10.04 14.34
C ARG A 272 2.95 10.04 13.67
N ALA A 273 2.13 11.08 13.86
CA ALA A 273 0.81 11.17 13.26
C ALA A 273 0.82 11.04 11.71
N ARG A 274 1.96 11.32 11.05
CA ARG A 274 2.12 11.13 9.60
C ARG A 274 1.91 9.67 9.15
N VAL A 275 2.23 8.68 9.99
CA VAL A 275 2.03 7.25 9.68
C VAL A 275 0.55 6.87 9.56
N GLU A 276 -0.35 7.65 10.15
CA GLU A 276 -1.79 7.42 10.08
C GLU A 276 -2.35 7.67 8.67
N HIS A 277 -1.68 8.51 7.86
CA HIS A 277 -2.13 8.83 6.50
C HIS A 277 -2.12 7.62 5.56
N PRO A 278 -1.01 6.88 5.37
CA PRO A 278 -1.01 5.69 4.53
C PRO A 278 -1.97 4.62 5.04
N PHE A 279 -2.10 4.43 6.36
CA PHE A 279 -3.12 3.52 6.90
C PHE A 279 -4.54 3.96 6.60
N HIS A 280 -4.83 5.27 6.69
CA HIS A 280 -6.13 5.82 6.34
C HIS A 280 -6.45 5.60 4.85
N VAL A 281 -5.47 5.81 3.96
CA VAL A 281 -5.62 5.56 2.52
C VAL A 281 -5.99 4.11 2.27
N ILE A 282 -5.23 3.16 2.83
CA ILE A 282 -5.47 1.74 2.61
C ILE A 282 -6.83 1.30 3.20
N LYS A 283 -7.16 1.70 4.43
CA LYS A 283 -8.36 1.20 5.12
C LYS A 283 -9.66 1.86 4.67
N ASN A 284 -9.62 3.15 4.34
CA ASN A 284 -10.82 3.95 4.08
C ASN A 284 -10.97 4.34 2.62
N LEU A 285 -9.89 4.72 1.93
CA LEU A 285 -9.97 5.03 0.50
C LEU A 285 -9.97 3.75 -0.35
N PHE A 286 -9.08 2.80 -0.05
CA PHE A 286 -8.98 1.54 -0.81
C PHE A 286 -9.88 0.42 -0.26
N GLY A 287 -10.53 0.65 0.89
CA GLY A 287 -11.45 -0.32 1.50
C GLY A 287 -10.77 -1.61 2.00
N HIS A 288 -9.44 -1.64 2.16
CA HIS A 288 -8.72 -2.80 2.64
C HIS A 288 -8.79 -2.90 4.17
N ARG A 289 -9.88 -3.48 4.68
CA ARG A 289 -10.15 -3.63 6.12
C ARG A 289 -9.88 -5.04 6.67
N LYS A 290 -9.84 -6.04 5.79
CA LYS A 290 -9.59 -7.44 6.12
C LYS A 290 -8.65 -8.06 5.08
N VAL A 291 -7.89 -9.07 5.49
CA VAL A 291 -7.07 -9.86 4.57
C VAL A 291 -7.98 -10.58 3.57
N ARG A 292 -7.48 -10.76 2.35
CA ARG A 292 -8.25 -11.34 1.24
C ARG A 292 -7.80 -12.74 0.86
N TYR A 293 -6.56 -13.06 1.19
CA TYR A 293 -5.93 -14.30 0.79
C TYR A 293 -5.68 -15.19 2.01
N LYS A 294 -5.51 -16.49 1.77
CA LYS A 294 -4.97 -17.43 2.74
C LYS A 294 -3.45 -17.37 2.71
N GLY A 295 -2.81 -17.32 3.87
CA GLY A 295 -1.36 -17.26 4.06
C GLY A 295 -0.78 -15.85 4.08
N LEU A 296 0.32 -15.66 4.78
CA LEU A 296 1.01 -14.37 4.95
C LEU A 296 1.67 -13.91 3.66
N ALA A 297 2.26 -14.81 2.87
CA ALA A 297 2.98 -14.45 1.65
C ALA A 297 2.10 -13.66 0.66
N LYS A 298 0.90 -14.16 0.36
CA LYS A 298 -0.03 -13.51 -0.58
C LYS A 298 -0.57 -12.19 -0.05
N ASN A 299 -0.87 -12.11 1.25
CA ASN A 299 -1.34 -10.88 1.85
C ASN A 299 -0.22 -9.82 1.92
N THR A 300 1.01 -10.23 2.24
CA THR A 300 2.18 -9.35 2.23
C THR A 300 2.49 -8.86 0.81
N ALA A 301 2.39 -9.73 -0.19
CA ALA A 301 2.49 -9.34 -1.59
C ALA A 301 1.45 -8.26 -1.95
N GLN A 302 0.20 -8.39 -1.48
CA GLN A 302 -0.82 -7.36 -1.68
C GLN A 302 -0.47 -6.05 -0.97
N LEU A 303 0.10 -6.10 0.24
CA LEU A 303 0.49 -4.91 1.00
C LEU A 303 1.49 -4.05 0.24
N PHE A 304 2.48 -4.65 -0.44
CA PHE A 304 3.41 -3.87 -1.29
C PHE A 304 2.67 -3.04 -2.34
N SER A 305 1.74 -3.65 -3.08
CA SER A 305 0.93 -2.92 -4.05
C SER A 305 0.08 -1.83 -3.40
N LEU A 306 -0.55 -2.12 -2.25
CA LEU A 306 -1.41 -1.16 -1.54
C LEU A 306 -0.60 0.05 -1.05
N PHE A 307 0.56 -0.15 -0.43
CA PHE A 307 1.40 0.95 0.04
C PHE A 307 2.06 1.71 -1.10
N GLY A 308 2.47 1.04 -2.18
CA GLY A 308 3.01 1.71 -3.37
C GLY A 308 1.97 2.63 -4.01
N LEU A 309 0.75 2.14 -4.16
CA LEU A 309 -0.37 2.94 -4.66
C LEU A 309 -0.80 4.04 -3.67
N ALA A 310 -0.74 3.78 -2.37
CA ALA A 310 -1.03 4.78 -1.35
C ALA A 310 -0.02 5.93 -1.39
N ASN A 311 1.27 5.63 -1.59
CA ASN A 311 2.29 6.65 -1.77
C ASN A 311 1.99 7.57 -2.97
N LEU A 312 1.57 7.01 -4.10
CA LEU A 312 1.16 7.83 -5.25
C LEU A 312 -0.04 8.73 -4.91
N VAL A 313 -1.04 8.22 -4.17
CA VAL A 313 -2.20 9.01 -3.73
C VAL A 313 -1.78 10.15 -2.80
N LEU A 314 -0.83 9.91 -1.89
CA LEU A 314 -0.32 10.92 -0.95
C LEU A 314 0.53 11.97 -1.67
N ALA A 315 1.40 11.53 -2.60
CA ALA A 315 2.30 12.40 -3.34
C ALA A 315 1.67 13.09 -4.55
N LYS A 316 0.44 12.72 -4.97
CA LYS A 316 -0.15 13.16 -6.26
C LYS A 316 -0.16 14.67 -6.46
N LYS A 317 -0.41 15.46 -5.40
CA LYS A 317 -0.44 16.93 -5.52
C LYS A 317 0.92 17.48 -5.93
N GLN A 318 1.99 16.97 -5.34
CA GLN A 318 3.36 17.35 -5.67
C GLN A 318 3.75 16.83 -7.06
N LEU A 319 3.40 15.57 -7.37
CA LEU A 319 3.67 14.95 -8.68
C LEU A 319 2.98 15.67 -9.85
N LEU A 320 1.77 16.19 -9.62
CA LEU A 320 1.02 16.96 -10.62
C LEU A 320 1.51 18.42 -10.74
N ALA A 321 2.14 18.96 -9.70
CA ALA A 321 2.69 20.32 -9.69
C ALA A 321 4.08 20.42 -10.34
N LEU A 322 4.85 19.32 -10.36
CA LEU A 322 6.16 19.29 -11.00
C LEU A 322 6.03 19.38 -12.55
N PRO A 323 6.66 20.37 -13.20
CA PRO A 323 6.65 20.50 -14.66
C PRO A 323 7.41 19.33 -15.28
N GLY A 324 6.71 18.47 -16.02
CA GLY A 324 7.25 17.25 -16.64
C GLY A 324 6.27 16.08 -16.73
N SER A 325 5.13 16.14 -16.05
CA SER A 325 4.07 15.11 -16.06
C SER A 325 3.08 15.25 -17.24
N SER A 326 3.59 15.61 -18.42
CA SER A 326 2.86 15.46 -19.69
C SER A 326 3.41 14.24 -20.43
N PRO A 327 2.60 13.20 -20.67
CA PRO A 327 3.02 12.14 -21.59
C PRO A 327 3.16 12.75 -22.99
N ARG A 328 4.35 12.61 -23.58
CA ARG A 328 4.51 12.67 -25.04
C ARG A 328 4.04 11.34 -25.63
#